data_AF-A0A2A4TX61-F1
#
_entry.id   AF-A0A2A4TX61-F1
#
_cell.length_a   1.000
_cell.length_b   1.000
_cell.length_c   1.000
_cell.angle_alpha   90.00
_cell.angle_beta   90.00
_cell.angle_gamma   90.00
#
_symmetry.space_group_name_H-M   'P 1'
#
loop_
_entity.id
_entity.type
_entity.pdbx_description
1 polymer ?
#
loop_
_entity_poly.entity_id
_entity_poly.type
_entity_poly.pdbx_seq_one_letter_code
_entity_poly.pdbx_strand_id
1 'polypeptide(L)'
;MSKPPEKASFSAPQSKRFFTASSSTSVYCGISFAQRVVETTGVDFATVALAYEAVRRIYDLESYAREIDQLDNKIPAALQTALLSQASNLLREQVFHMLSDQRSKDAILQNGLKSVIARYQAPVTEFKKALPDILPTHILPSRAAKALEARRAHWLSEGVPEALAFEAAGLPALEYSFDIVDLAATTGWSNPGAGSVYFATGRLLNIDTLREKAQAEPLVEHYDNVAIRQMNEDLAARQRRLTREIILFAGAEPKGPPAEWVEKLVARWAEVNDTALKRFETVAGELDLAGAISVGKYTLFIRKIDELIESASS
;
A
#
# COMPACT_ATOMS: atom_id res chain seq x y z
N MET A 1 -24.41 -42.05 -28.64
CA MET A 1 -24.62 -42.06 -27.19
C MET A 1 -23.32 -41.63 -26.52
N SER A 2 -23.16 -40.33 -26.24
CA SER A 2 -21.98 -39.80 -25.54
C SER A 2 -22.34 -39.51 -24.09
N LYS A 3 -21.52 -40.03 -23.17
CA LYS A 3 -21.59 -39.82 -21.72
C LYS A 3 -21.56 -38.32 -21.40
N PRO A 4 -22.37 -37.83 -20.44
CA PRO A 4 -22.26 -36.45 -19.97
C PRO A 4 -21.01 -36.27 -19.08
N PRO A 5 -20.42 -35.06 -19.01
CA PRO A 5 -19.23 -34.80 -18.21
C PRO A 5 -19.56 -34.80 -16.72
N GLU A 6 -18.59 -35.32 -15.97
CA GLU A 6 -18.59 -35.52 -14.52
C GLU A 6 -18.69 -34.17 -13.80
N LYS A 7 -19.71 -34.01 -12.93
CA LYS A 7 -19.86 -32.82 -12.09
C LYS A 7 -18.67 -32.76 -11.12
N ALA A 8 -17.86 -31.73 -11.22
CA ALA A 8 -16.81 -31.43 -10.25
C ALA A 8 -17.46 -31.29 -8.84
N SER A 9 -17.24 -32.28 -8.00
CA SER A 9 -17.71 -32.29 -6.62
C SER A 9 -16.74 -31.48 -5.76
N PHE A 10 -17.14 -30.27 -5.39
CA PHE A 10 -16.43 -29.50 -4.38
C PHE A 10 -16.62 -30.14 -3.01
N SER A 11 -15.52 -30.48 -2.35
CA SER A 11 -15.47 -30.99 -0.97
C SER A 11 -16.15 -30.01 0.00
N ALA A 12 -17.06 -30.49 0.84
CA ALA A 12 -17.88 -29.70 1.78
C ALA A 12 -17.14 -28.65 2.66
N PRO A 13 -15.86 -28.83 3.08
CA PRO A 13 -15.09 -27.78 3.75
C PRO A 13 -14.66 -26.62 2.83
N GLN A 14 -14.47 -26.84 1.53
CA GLN A 14 -14.09 -25.78 0.58
C GLN A 14 -15.29 -24.89 0.22
N SER A 15 -16.47 -25.47 0.05
CA SER A 15 -17.71 -24.71 -0.24
C SER A 15 -18.13 -23.81 0.92
N LYS A 16 -17.95 -24.24 2.18
CA LYS A 16 -18.20 -23.38 3.35
C LYS A 16 -17.25 -22.17 3.40
N ARG A 17 -15.95 -22.35 3.11
CA ARG A 17 -14.98 -21.24 3.07
C ARG A 17 -15.31 -20.22 1.98
N PHE A 18 -15.73 -20.68 0.79
CA PHE A 18 -16.20 -19.79 -0.28
C PHE A 18 -17.45 -18.98 0.11
N PHE A 19 -18.42 -19.59 0.81
CA PHE A 19 -19.62 -18.87 1.27
C PHE A 19 -19.34 -17.85 2.37
N THR A 20 -18.47 -18.17 3.34
CA THR A 20 -18.05 -17.21 4.39
C THR A 20 -17.17 -16.09 3.83
N ALA A 21 -16.32 -16.41 2.84
CA ALA A 21 -15.59 -15.39 2.09
C ALA A 21 -16.56 -14.51 1.28
N SER A 22 -17.59 -15.07 0.66
CA SER A 22 -18.61 -14.30 -0.10
C SER A 22 -19.41 -13.34 0.80
N SER A 23 -19.87 -13.79 1.98
CA SER A 23 -20.60 -12.93 2.91
C SER A 23 -19.72 -11.82 3.52
N SER A 24 -18.48 -12.14 3.91
CA SER A 24 -17.54 -11.13 4.43
C SER A 24 -17.04 -10.19 3.33
N THR A 25 -16.77 -10.69 2.11
CA THR A 25 -16.38 -9.85 0.96
C THR A 25 -17.49 -8.87 0.59
N SER A 26 -18.75 -9.28 0.70
CA SER A 26 -19.90 -8.38 0.52
C SER A 26 -19.92 -7.26 1.57
N VAL A 27 -19.55 -7.56 2.82
CA VAL A 27 -19.54 -6.59 3.93
C VAL A 27 -18.38 -5.59 3.79
N TYR A 28 -17.19 -6.03 3.37
CA TYR A 28 -16.04 -5.12 3.26
C TYR A 28 -15.86 -4.50 1.86
N CYS A 29 -15.95 -5.28 0.79
CA CYS A 29 -15.52 -4.83 -0.54
C CYS A 29 -16.67 -4.67 -1.55
N GLY A 30 -17.86 -5.16 -1.23
CA GLY A 30 -19.03 -5.13 -2.12
C GLY A 30 -18.99 -6.23 -3.21
N ILE A 31 -20.13 -6.40 -3.89
CA ILE A 31 -20.41 -7.57 -4.76
C ILE A 31 -19.53 -7.59 -6.02
N SER A 32 -19.20 -6.42 -6.58
CA SER A 32 -18.40 -6.33 -7.82
C SER A 32 -16.89 -6.39 -7.61
N PHE A 33 -16.42 -6.44 -6.36
CA PHE A 33 -14.98 -6.37 -6.05
C PHE A 33 -14.17 -7.47 -6.75
N ALA A 34 -14.59 -8.72 -6.56
CA ALA A 34 -13.82 -9.84 -7.09
C ALA A 34 -13.77 -9.82 -8.62
N GLN A 35 -14.87 -9.44 -9.28
CA GLN A 35 -14.92 -9.28 -10.73
C GLN A 35 -13.91 -8.22 -11.21
N ARG A 36 -13.87 -7.05 -10.57
CA ARG A 36 -12.92 -5.97 -10.94
C ARG A 36 -11.46 -6.40 -10.77
N VAL A 37 -11.15 -7.15 -9.70
CA VAL A 37 -9.80 -7.67 -9.47
C VAL A 37 -9.43 -8.68 -10.56
N VAL A 38 -10.33 -9.60 -10.92
CA VAL A 38 -10.14 -10.57 -12.01
C VAL A 38 -9.93 -9.86 -13.35
N GLU A 39 -10.77 -8.88 -13.68
CA GLU A 39 -10.66 -8.10 -14.93
C GLU A 39 -9.31 -7.38 -15.06
N THR A 40 -8.76 -6.91 -13.94
CA THR A 40 -7.50 -6.13 -13.96
C THR A 40 -6.26 -7.02 -13.89
N THR A 41 -6.28 -8.07 -13.07
CA THR A 41 -5.09 -8.90 -12.78
C THR A 41 -5.01 -10.19 -13.61
N GLY A 42 -6.13 -10.58 -14.24
CA GLY A 42 -6.23 -11.82 -15.01
C GLY A 42 -6.22 -13.12 -14.19
N VAL A 43 -6.25 -13.03 -12.86
CA VAL A 43 -6.27 -14.21 -11.96
C VAL A 43 -7.68 -14.79 -11.81
N ASP A 44 -7.81 -16.01 -11.30
CA ASP A 44 -9.12 -16.62 -11.04
C ASP A 44 -9.75 -16.15 -9.71
N PHE A 45 -11.06 -16.35 -9.58
CA PHE A 45 -11.81 -15.99 -8.36
C PHE A 45 -11.30 -16.71 -7.10
N ALA A 46 -10.76 -17.92 -7.22
CA ALA A 46 -10.21 -18.67 -6.10
C ALA A 46 -8.96 -17.98 -5.53
N THR A 47 -8.09 -17.50 -6.40
CA THR A 47 -6.89 -16.75 -6.05
C THR A 47 -7.25 -15.41 -5.41
N VAL A 48 -8.27 -14.71 -5.93
CA VAL A 48 -8.81 -13.49 -5.29
C VAL A 48 -9.30 -13.77 -3.87
N ALA A 49 -10.05 -14.86 -3.66
CA ALA A 49 -10.54 -15.22 -2.33
C ALA A 49 -9.40 -15.57 -1.34
N LEU A 50 -8.32 -16.21 -1.83
CA LEU A 50 -7.14 -16.49 -1.01
C LEU A 50 -6.40 -15.21 -0.61
N ALA A 51 -6.19 -14.29 -1.55
CA ALA A 51 -5.56 -13.00 -1.26
C ALA A 51 -6.42 -12.16 -0.30
N TYR A 52 -7.73 -12.12 -0.50
CA TYR A 52 -8.68 -11.47 0.41
C TYR A 52 -8.53 -11.99 1.84
N GLU A 53 -8.55 -13.31 2.02
CA GLU A 53 -8.41 -13.90 3.35
C GLU A 53 -7.01 -13.69 3.95
N ALA A 54 -5.97 -13.66 3.13
CA ALA A 54 -4.61 -13.34 3.57
C ALA A 54 -4.55 -11.93 4.14
N VAL A 55 -4.98 -10.94 3.35
CA VAL A 55 -4.96 -9.52 3.73
C VAL A 55 -5.83 -9.27 4.96
N ARG A 56 -7.06 -9.81 5.00
CA ARG A 56 -7.96 -9.68 6.15
C ARG A 56 -7.32 -10.12 7.46
N ARG A 57 -6.52 -11.19 7.42
CA ARG A 57 -5.82 -11.75 8.60
C ARG A 57 -4.49 -11.05 8.90
N ILE A 58 -3.75 -10.63 7.88
CA ILE A 58 -2.50 -9.89 8.05
C ILE A 58 -2.75 -8.58 8.81
N TYR A 59 -3.83 -7.88 8.49
CA TYR A 59 -4.20 -6.60 9.11
C TYR A 59 -5.16 -6.74 10.31
N ASP A 60 -5.53 -7.97 10.69
CA ASP A 60 -6.50 -8.26 11.76
C ASP A 60 -7.81 -7.44 11.68
N LEU A 61 -8.36 -7.32 10.47
CA LEU A 61 -9.54 -6.48 10.22
C LEU A 61 -10.80 -6.96 10.96
N GLU A 62 -10.82 -8.23 11.39
CA GLU A 62 -11.89 -8.78 12.22
C GLU A 62 -11.90 -8.21 13.64
N SER A 63 -10.72 -8.05 14.25
CA SER A 63 -10.63 -7.36 15.54
C SER A 63 -10.98 -5.89 15.40
N TYR A 64 -10.48 -5.22 14.37
CA TYR A 64 -10.80 -3.81 14.08
C TYR A 64 -12.31 -3.57 13.93
N ALA A 65 -13.02 -4.42 13.16
CA ALA A 65 -14.47 -4.31 13.03
C ALA A 65 -15.21 -4.59 14.34
N ARG A 66 -14.77 -5.58 15.13
CA ARG A 66 -15.37 -5.86 16.45
C ARG A 66 -15.19 -4.69 17.43
N GLU A 67 -14.10 -3.93 17.34
CA GLU A 67 -13.91 -2.72 18.13
C GLU A 67 -14.88 -1.61 17.72
N ILE A 68 -15.15 -1.48 16.41
CA ILE A 68 -16.15 -0.52 15.89
C ILE A 68 -17.56 -0.92 16.32
N ASP A 69 -17.92 -2.22 16.24
CA ASP A 69 -19.23 -2.73 16.65
C ASP A 69 -19.54 -2.43 18.13
N GLN A 70 -18.51 -2.37 18.99
CA GLN A 70 -18.67 -1.99 20.41
C GLN A 70 -19.04 -0.52 20.60
N LEU A 71 -18.97 0.29 19.55
CA LEU A 71 -19.40 1.69 19.51
C LEU A 71 -20.83 1.85 19.00
N ASP A 72 -21.55 0.75 18.78
CA ASP A 72 -22.97 0.80 18.44
C ASP A 72 -23.79 1.57 19.48
N ASN A 73 -24.63 2.48 19.01
CA ASN A 73 -25.35 3.47 19.82
C ASN A 73 -24.48 4.41 20.69
N LYS A 74 -23.15 4.41 20.55
CA LYS A 74 -22.23 5.33 21.25
C LYS A 74 -21.71 6.44 20.37
N ILE A 75 -21.54 6.17 19.07
CA ILE A 75 -21.18 7.16 18.04
C ILE A 75 -22.16 7.08 16.87
N PRO A 76 -22.28 8.13 16.02
CA PRO A 76 -23.15 8.09 14.85
C PRO A 76 -22.86 6.90 13.94
N ALA A 77 -23.90 6.24 13.43
CA ALA A 77 -23.75 5.10 12.51
C ALA A 77 -22.97 5.46 11.23
N ALA A 78 -23.09 6.70 10.75
CA ALA A 78 -22.30 7.21 9.64
C ALA A 78 -20.79 7.20 9.95
N LEU A 79 -20.40 7.46 11.21
CA LEU A 79 -19.01 7.44 11.66
C LEU A 79 -18.47 6.00 11.71
N GLN A 80 -19.24 5.05 12.24
CA GLN A 80 -18.89 3.62 12.18
C GLN A 80 -18.70 3.15 10.73
N THR A 81 -19.61 3.56 9.84
CA THR A 81 -19.52 3.25 8.41
C THR A 81 -18.25 3.83 7.78
N ALA A 82 -17.85 5.05 8.16
CA ALA A 82 -16.63 5.68 7.67
C ALA A 82 -15.36 4.95 8.16
N LEU A 83 -15.33 4.51 9.42
CA LEU A 83 -14.24 3.72 10.00
C LEU A 83 -14.09 2.36 9.30
N LEU A 84 -15.21 1.65 9.06
CA LEU A 84 -15.21 0.39 8.31
C LEU A 84 -14.77 0.60 6.86
N SER A 85 -15.19 1.70 6.23
CA SER A 85 -14.82 2.03 4.86
C SER A 85 -13.31 2.24 4.69
N GLN A 86 -12.60 2.75 5.71
CA GLN A 86 -11.13 2.85 5.70
C GLN A 86 -10.47 1.46 5.64
N ALA A 87 -10.92 0.51 6.48
CA ALA A 87 -10.43 -0.86 6.45
C ALA A 87 -10.75 -1.55 5.12
N SER A 88 -11.94 -1.30 4.57
CA SER A 88 -12.34 -1.77 3.25
C SER A 88 -11.46 -1.21 2.13
N ASN A 89 -11.05 0.06 2.19
CA ASN A 89 -10.11 0.66 1.24
C ASN A 89 -8.76 -0.06 1.28
N LEU A 90 -8.17 -0.19 2.48
CA LEU A 90 -6.90 -0.90 2.67
C LEU A 90 -6.99 -2.35 2.14
N LEU A 91 -8.06 -3.07 2.47
CA LEU A 91 -8.28 -4.44 2.00
C LEU A 91 -8.30 -4.53 0.47
N ARG A 92 -9.00 -3.60 -0.20
CA ARG A 92 -9.09 -3.56 -1.67
C ARG A 92 -7.75 -3.26 -2.33
N GLU A 93 -6.99 -2.33 -1.78
CA GLU A 93 -5.67 -1.98 -2.34
C GLU A 93 -4.66 -3.09 -2.11
N GLN A 94 -4.63 -3.68 -0.91
CA GLN A 94 -3.65 -4.73 -0.59
C GLN A 94 -3.92 -6.04 -1.32
N VAL A 95 -5.18 -6.41 -1.53
CA VAL A 95 -5.52 -7.58 -2.36
C VAL A 95 -5.07 -7.35 -3.80
N PHE A 96 -5.30 -6.15 -4.33
CA PHE A 96 -4.87 -5.84 -5.68
C PHE A 96 -3.35 -5.84 -5.81
N HIS A 97 -2.65 -5.09 -4.96
CA HIS A 97 -1.20 -5.04 -4.95
C HIS A 97 -0.57 -6.44 -4.86
N MET A 98 -1.08 -7.28 -3.95
CA MET A 98 -0.62 -8.67 -3.77
C MET A 98 -0.82 -9.55 -5.02
N LEU A 99 -1.82 -9.27 -5.84
CA LEU A 99 -2.13 -10.02 -7.05
C LEU A 99 -1.48 -9.42 -8.31
N SER A 100 -1.19 -8.12 -8.29
CA SER A 100 -0.43 -7.41 -9.32
C SER A 100 1.07 -7.68 -9.22
N ASP A 101 1.62 -7.86 -8.02
CA ASP A 101 3.01 -8.28 -7.81
C ASP A 101 3.16 -9.80 -8.03
N GLN A 102 3.86 -10.17 -9.10
CA GLN A 102 4.03 -11.57 -9.51
C GLN A 102 4.60 -12.46 -8.39
N ARG A 103 5.56 -11.93 -7.61
CA ARG A 103 6.20 -12.65 -6.51
C ARG A 103 5.22 -12.94 -5.37
N SER A 104 4.40 -11.97 -4.99
CA SER A 104 3.37 -12.14 -3.96
C SER A 104 2.28 -13.11 -4.41
N LYS A 105 1.88 -13.04 -5.68
CA LYS A 105 0.97 -14.01 -6.31
C LYS A 105 1.53 -15.44 -6.28
N ASP A 106 2.79 -15.61 -6.68
CA ASP A 106 3.46 -16.92 -6.66
C ASP A 106 3.57 -17.46 -5.23
N ALA A 107 3.83 -16.60 -4.23
CA ALA A 107 3.87 -17.00 -2.84
C ALA A 107 2.51 -17.56 -2.34
N ILE A 108 1.39 -16.95 -2.73
CA ILE A 108 0.05 -17.49 -2.41
C ILE A 108 -0.20 -18.82 -3.09
N LEU A 109 0.11 -18.92 -4.38
CA LEU A 109 -0.23 -20.09 -5.19
C LEU A 109 0.65 -21.30 -4.83
N GLN A 110 1.93 -21.09 -4.53
CA GLN A 110 2.90 -22.15 -4.29
C GLN A 110 3.03 -22.51 -2.81
N ASN A 111 3.10 -21.52 -1.92
CA ASN A 111 3.38 -21.73 -0.49
C ASN A 111 2.11 -21.75 0.36
N GLY A 112 0.98 -21.34 -0.22
CA GLY A 112 -0.33 -21.34 0.40
C GLY A 112 -0.55 -20.20 1.40
N LEU A 113 -1.82 -20.00 1.74
CA LEU A 113 -2.31 -18.91 2.61
C LEU A 113 -1.53 -18.78 3.94
N LYS A 114 -1.21 -19.89 4.60
CA LYS A 114 -0.51 -19.86 5.91
C LYS A 114 0.88 -19.26 5.80
N SER A 115 1.61 -19.55 4.73
CA SER A 115 2.97 -19.04 4.52
C SER A 115 2.97 -17.52 4.34
N VAL A 116 2.03 -17.02 3.53
CA VAL A 116 1.88 -15.58 3.26
C VAL A 116 1.52 -14.82 4.53
N ILE A 117 0.57 -15.33 5.32
CA ILE A 117 0.24 -14.72 6.62
C ILE A 117 1.46 -14.70 7.54
N ALA A 118 2.18 -15.82 7.66
CA ALA A 118 3.37 -15.90 8.51
C ALA A 118 4.48 -14.94 8.09
N ARG A 119 4.62 -14.67 6.78
CA ARG A 119 5.59 -13.72 6.23
C ARG A 119 5.26 -12.28 6.60
N TYR A 120 3.99 -11.86 6.50
CA TYR A 120 3.63 -10.44 6.56
C TYR A 120 3.01 -10.00 7.89
N GLN A 121 2.30 -10.87 8.63
CA GLN A 121 1.50 -10.41 9.77
C GLN A 121 2.32 -9.73 10.87
N ALA A 122 3.40 -10.37 11.35
CA ALA A 122 4.23 -9.79 12.40
C ALA A 122 5.01 -8.54 11.93
N PRO A 123 5.67 -8.53 10.76
CA PRO A 123 6.33 -7.34 10.23
C PRO A 123 5.40 -6.15 9.98
N VAL A 124 4.20 -6.39 9.44
CA VAL A 124 3.18 -5.34 9.24
C VAL A 124 2.71 -4.79 10.59
N THR A 125 2.54 -5.64 11.60
CA THR A 125 2.17 -5.21 12.95
C THR A 125 3.27 -4.36 13.60
N GLU A 126 4.54 -4.73 13.42
CA GLU A 126 5.69 -3.95 13.87
C GLU A 126 5.72 -2.58 13.19
N PHE A 127 5.57 -2.56 11.86
CA PHE A 127 5.52 -1.32 11.09
C PHE A 127 4.36 -0.41 11.50
N LYS A 128 3.15 -0.96 11.68
CA LYS A 128 1.97 -0.24 12.17
C LYS A 128 2.24 0.48 13.50
N LYS A 129 2.95 -0.17 14.43
CA LYS A 129 3.32 0.42 15.72
C LYS A 129 4.35 1.54 15.59
N ALA A 130 5.25 1.44 14.61
CA ALA A 130 6.32 2.40 14.38
C ALA A 130 5.91 3.60 13.50
N LEU A 131 4.75 3.54 12.83
CA LEU A 131 4.23 4.64 11.98
C LEU A 131 4.30 6.05 12.62
N PRO A 132 4.00 6.24 13.92
CA PRO A 132 4.07 7.57 14.56
C PRO A 132 5.48 8.09 14.73
N ASP A 133 6.49 7.22 14.69
CA ASP A 133 7.89 7.63 14.81
C ASP A 133 8.53 7.81 13.43
N ILE A 134 8.00 7.10 12.42
CA ILE A 134 8.49 7.11 11.03
C ILE A 134 7.97 8.31 10.25
N LEU A 135 6.69 8.65 10.41
CA LEU A 135 6.04 9.69 9.59
C LEU A 135 6.41 11.12 10.02
N PRO A 136 6.44 11.48 11.31
CA PRO A 136 6.88 12.80 11.75
C PRO A 136 8.41 12.83 11.76
N THR A 137 9.02 13.08 10.60
CA THR A 137 10.40 13.54 10.61
C THR A 137 10.40 14.96 11.13
N HIS A 138 10.80 15.13 12.40
CA HIS A 138 10.86 16.37 13.18
C HIS A 138 11.65 17.54 12.55
N ILE A 139 12.17 17.35 11.34
CA ILE A 139 12.99 18.31 10.60
C ILE A 139 12.14 19.06 9.55
N LEU A 140 11.08 18.44 9.00
CA LEU A 140 10.07 19.04 8.11
C LEU A 140 8.83 18.11 8.12
N PRO A 141 7.66 18.53 8.66
CA PRO A 141 6.50 17.65 8.68
C PRO A 141 6.07 17.31 7.25
N SER A 142 6.30 16.05 6.87
CA SER A 142 5.89 15.51 5.58
C SER A 142 4.38 15.72 5.39
N ARG A 143 3.93 15.86 4.13
CA ARG A 143 2.50 15.95 3.83
C ARG A 143 1.75 14.74 4.40
N ALA A 144 2.36 13.55 4.32
CA ALA A 144 1.87 12.32 4.92
C ALA A 144 1.69 12.41 6.45
N ALA A 145 2.65 12.99 7.18
CA ALA A 145 2.54 13.20 8.62
C ALA A 145 1.40 14.15 8.99
N LYS A 146 1.28 15.28 8.26
CA LYS A 146 0.18 16.23 8.47
C LYS A 146 -1.18 15.58 8.19
N ALA A 147 -1.27 14.77 7.14
CA ALA A 147 -2.49 14.04 6.80
C ALA A 147 -2.86 13.00 7.86
N LEU A 148 -1.88 12.28 8.42
CA LEU A 148 -2.12 11.34 9.51
C LEU A 148 -2.64 12.06 10.76
N GLU A 149 -1.96 13.11 11.21
CA GLU A 149 -2.37 13.87 12.40
C GLU A 149 -3.74 14.54 12.18
N ALA A 150 -4.01 15.08 10.99
CA ALA A 150 -5.32 15.63 10.66
C ALA A 150 -6.43 14.57 10.70
N ARG A 151 -6.18 13.36 10.16
CA ARG A 151 -7.13 12.23 10.25
C ARG A 151 -7.35 11.80 11.70
N ARG A 152 -6.28 11.68 12.49
CA ARG A 152 -6.37 11.34 13.91
C ARG A 152 -7.19 12.38 14.67
N ALA A 153 -6.89 13.67 14.49
CA ALA A 153 -7.61 14.76 15.13
C ALA A 153 -9.09 14.78 14.73
N HIS A 154 -9.40 14.51 13.46
CA HIS A 154 -10.77 14.38 12.98
C HIS A 154 -11.51 13.25 13.72
N TRP A 155 -10.96 12.03 13.74
CA TRP A 155 -11.60 10.90 14.44
C TRP A 155 -11.81 11.18 15.93
N LEU A 156 -10.83 11.77 16.60
CA LEU A 156 -10.96 12.17 18.00
C LEU A 156 -12.06 13.21 18.21
N SER A 157 -12.16 14.21 17.34
CA SER A 157 -13.21 15.24 17.43
C SER A 157 -14.62 14.71 17.23
N GLU A 158 -14.76 13.60 16.49
CA GLU A 158 -16.03 12.91 16.25
C GLU A 158 -16.38 11.91 17.37
N GLY A 159 -15.54 11.81 18.42
CA GLY A 159 -15.79 10.96 19.59
C GLY A 159 -15.30 9.52 19.46
N VAL A 160 -14.45 9.22 18.48
CA VAL A 160 -13.79 7.90 18.37
C VAL A 160 -12.77 7.74 19.49
N PRO A 161 -12.73 6.58 20.21
CA PRO A 161 -11.72 6.32 21.22
C PRO A 161 -10.28 6.44 20.68
N GLU A 162 -9.36 6.90 21.52
CA GLU A 162 -8.01 7.27 21.08
C GLU A 162 -7.26 6.15 20.35
N ALA A 163 -7.29 4.92 20.88
CA ALA A 163 -6.62 3.78 20.27
C ALA A 163 -7.16 3.49 18.85
N LEU A 164 -8.49 3.53 18.67
CA LEU A 164 -9.14 3.27 17.39
C LEU A 164 -8.94 4.44 16.41
N ALA A 165 -8.99 5.69 16.90
CA ALA A 165 -8.71 6.88 16.09
C ALA A 165 -7.28 6.87 15.53
N PHE A 166 -6.33 6.44 16.36
CA PHE A 166 -4.94 6.27 15.97
C PHE A 166 -4.79 5.15 14.91
N GLU A 167 -5.41 4.00 15.15
CA GLU A 167 -5.40 2.88 14.20
C GLU A 167 -6.00 3.28 12.85
N ALA A 168 -7.20 3.88 12.85
CA ALA A 168 -7.90 4.33 11.66
C ALA A 168 -7.09 5.38 10.88
N ALA A 169 -6.43 6.32 11.56
CA ALA A 169 -5.60 7.34 10.91
C ALA A 169 -4.36 6.77 10.20
N GLY A 170 -3.86 5.63 10.68
CA GLY A 170 -2.71 4.92 10.14
C GLY A 170 -3.01 4.00 8.95
N LEU A 171 -4.27 3.56 8.76
CA LEU A 171 -4.64 2.61 7.71
C LEU A 171 -4.15 3.02 6.30
N PRO A 172 -4.27 4.28 5.85
CA PRO A 172 -3.78 4.66 4.52
C PRO A 172 -2.25 4.56 4.37
N ALA A 173 -1.48 4.70 5.46
CA ALA A 173 -0.02 4.53 5.41
C ALA A 173 0.38 3.06 5.29
N LEU A 174 -0.51 2.12 5.66
CA LEU A 174 -0.28 0.68 5.54
C LEU A 174 -0.42 0.18 4.10
N GLU A 175 -0.88 1.01 3.15
CA GLU A 175 -0.91 0.67 1.73
C GLU A 175 0.48 0.28 1.18
N TYR A 176 1.55 0.77 1.80
CA TYR A 176 2.94 0.49 1.38
C TYR A 176 3.61 -0.61 2.20
N SER A 177 2.88 -1.26 3.12
CA SER A 177 3.53 -2.12 4.11
C SER A 177 4.10 -3.41 3.50
N PHE A 178 3.51 -4.00 2.46
CA PHE A 178 4.10 -5.17 1.79
C PHE A 178 5.42 -4.83 1.11
N ASP A 179 5.48 -3.71 0.40
CA ASP A 179 6.72 -3.22 -0.21
C ASP A 179 7.81 -2.94 0.83
N ILE A 180 7.45 -2.34 1.96
CA ILE A 180 8.39 -2.02 3.05
C ILE A 180 8.89 -3.30 3.74
N VAL A 181 8.01 -4.26 4.01
CA VAL A 181 8.39 -5.55 4.61
C VAL A 181 9.31 -6.32 3.67
N ASP A 182 9.04 -6.30 2.37
CA ASP A 182 9.91 -6.92 1.37
C ASP A 182 11.26 -6.22 1.26
N LEU A 183 11.30 -4.88 1.32
CA LEU A 183 12.54 -4.12 1.37
C LEU A 183 13.36 -4.47 2.61
N ALA A 184 12.75 -4.46 3.80
CA ALA A 184 13.40 -4.83 5.04
C ALA A 184 13.99 -6.26 4.96
N ALA A 185 13.19 -7.23 4.51
CA ALA A 185 13.63 -8.61 4.37
C ALA A 185 14.78 -8.79 3.37
N THR A 186 14.78 -8.07 2.25
CA THR A 186 15.80 -8.21 1.21
C THR A 186 17.09 -7.42 1.47
N THR A 187 17.02 -6.35 2.27
CA THR A 187 18.17 -5.51 2.63
C THR A 187 18.75 -5.83 4.00
N GLY A 188 18.02 -6.60 4.83
CA GLY A 188 18.40 -6.90 6.21
C GLY A 188 18.19 -5.74 7.19
N TRP A 189 17.54 -4.65 6.76
CA TRP A 189 17.21 -3.51 7.61
C TRP A 189 15.93 -3.76 8.41
N SER A 190 15.74 -3.01 9.49
CA SER A 190 14.49 -3.02 10.26
C SER A 190 13.31 -2.49 9.42
N ASN A 191 12.08 -2.95 9.74
CA ASN A 191 10.87 -2.41 9.10
C ASN A 191 10.73 -0.88 9.28
N PRO A 192 11.01 -0.31 10.48
CA PRO A 192 11.01 1.14 10.66
C PRO A 192 12.08 1.87 9.85
N GLY A 193 13.29 1.33 9.76
CA GLY A 193 14.38 1.90 8.98
C GLY A 193 14.06 1.91 7.48
N ALA A 194 13.67 0.76 6.93
CA ALA A 194 13.27 0.64 5.52
C ALA A 194 12.07 1.53 5.18
N GLY A 195 11.05 1.57 6.04
CA GLY A 195 9.88 2.42 5.86
C GLY A 195 10.21 3.91 5.89
N SER A 196 11.13 4.33 6.77
CA SER A 196 11.58 5.72 6.83
C SER A 196 12.27 6.16 5.53
N VAL A 197 13.16 5.32 4.99
CA VAL A 197 13.81 5.59 3.70
C VAL A 197 12.78 5.57 2.57
N TYR A 198 11.81 4.65 2.59
CA TYR A 198 10.75 4.57 1.57
C TYR A 198 9.95 5.88 1.49
N PHE A 199 9.48 6.41 2.62
CA PHE A 199 8.74 7.67 2.63
C PHE A 199 9.63 8.87 2.30
N ALA A 200 10.89 8.90 2.74
CA ALA A 200 11.83 9.96 2.37
C ALA A 200 12.13 9.94 0.86
N THR A 201 12.21 8.77 0.25
CA THR A 201 12.36 8.59 -1.21
C THR A 201 11.12 9.09 -1.95
N GLY A 202 9.92 8.79 -1.45
CA GLY A 202 8.67 9.32 -2.03
C GLY A 202 8.61 10.85 -2.02
N ARG A 203 9.09 11.48 -0.95
CA ARG A 203 9.22 12.94 -0.84
C ARG A 203 10.24 13.51 -1.81
N LEU A 204 11.42 12.89 -1.89
CA LEU A 204 12.48 13.30 -2.81
C LEU A 204 11.97 13.34 -4.26
N LEU A 205 11.15 12.36 -4.64
CA LEU A 205 10.54 12.27 -5.97
C LEU A 205 9.23 13.06 -6.12
N ASN A 206 8.68 13.64 -5.07
CA ASN A 206 7.35 14.27 -5.04
C ASN A 206 6.21 13.33 -5.50
N ILE A 207 6.32 12.04 -5.20
CA ILE A 207 5.34 10.99 -5.57
C ILE A 207 3.99 11.20 -4.87
N ASP A 208 4.01 11.70 -3.64
CA ASP A 208 2.80 11.90 -2.84
C ASP A 208 1.81 12.86 -3.54
N THR A 209 2.33 13.94 -4.15
CA THR A 209 1.52 14.90 -4.89
C THR A 209 0.86 14.27 -6.13
N LEU A 210 1.59 13.40 -6.82
CA LEU A 210 1.09 12.70 -8.01
C LEU A 210 -0.05 11.74 -7.64
N ARG A 211 0.12 10.96 -6.56
CA ARG A 211 -0.91 10.02 -6.07
C ARG A 211 -2.18 10.75 -5.63
N GLU A 212 -2.06 11.83 -4.87
CA GLU A 212 -3.22 12.60 -4.41
C GLU A 212 -4.04 13.17 -5.58
N LYS A 213 -3.36 13.69 -6.60
CA LYS A 213 -4.01 14.23 -7.78
C LYS A 213 -4.73 13.16 -8.60
N ALA A 214 -4.10 12.01 -8.79
CA ALA A 214 -4.73 10.90 -9.50
C ALA A 214 -5.94 10.32 -8.76
N GLN A 215 -5.99 10.44 -7.43
CA GLN A 215 -7.18 10.10 -6.64
C GLN A 215 -8.27 11.18 -6.70
N ALA A 216 -7.90 12.44 -6.92
CA ALA A 216 -8.83 13.58 -6.92
C ALA A 216 -9.55 13.81 -8.27
N GLU A 217 -9.04 13.27 -9.38
CA GLU A 217 -9.64 13.43 -10.70
C GLU A 217 -10.60 12.27 -11.02
N PRO A 218 -11.92 12.52 -11.11
CA PRO A 218 -12.87 11.47 -11.48
C PRO A 218 -12.67 11.07 -12.93
N LEU A 219 -12.20 9.84 -13.15
CA LEU A 219 -12.06 9.30 -14.50
C LEU A 219 -13.42 8.83 -15.02
N VAL A 220 -13.75 9.26 -16.23
CA VAL A 220 -15.06 9.02 -16.86
C VAL A 220 -15.16 7.61 -17.43
N GLU A 221 -14.06 7.01 -17.88
CA GLU A 221 -14.05 5.71 -18.56
C GLU A 221 -13.46 4.57 -17.73
N HIS A 222 -13.99 3.36 -17.90
CA HIS A 222 -13.59 2.16 -17.16
C HIS A 222 -12.11 1.80 -17.36
N TYR A 223 -11.62 1.86 -18.61
CA TYR A 223 -10.23 1.50 -18.91
C TYR A 223 -9.21 2.54 -18.44
N ASP A 224 -9.60 3.81 -18.32
CA ASP A 224 -8.75 4.83 -17.72
C ASP A 224 -8.49 4.53 -16.23
N ASN A 225 -9.52 4.07 -15.51
CA ASN A 225 -9.37 3.63 -14.12
C ASN A 225 -8.42 2.44 -13.98
N VAL A 226 -8.51 1.47 -14.91
CA VAL A 226 -7.58 0.33 -14.96
C VAL A 226 -6.15 0.81 -15.23
N ALA A 227 -5.95 1.70 -16.19
CA ALA A 227 -4.63 2.22 -16.56
C ALA A 227 -3.98 3.00 -15.41
N ILE A 228 -4.71 3.92 -14.76
CA ILE A 228 -4.18 4.68 -13.61
C ILE A 228 -3.82 3.75 -12.46
N ARG A 229 -4.65 2.72 -12.21
CA ARG A 229 -4.35 1.75 -11.17
C ARG A 229 -3.04 1.01 -11.44
N GLN A 230 -2.82 0.54 -12.67
CA GLN A 230 -1.56 -0.09 -13.06
C GLN A 230 -0.37 0.88 -12.95
N MET A 231 -0.55 2.15 -13.33
CA MET A 231 0.50 3.16 -13.22
C MET A 231 0.88 3.44 -11.77
N ASN A 232 -0.06 3.39 -10.84
CA ASN A 232 0.24 3.54 -9.41
C ASN A 232 1.06 2.35 -8.87
N GLU A 233 0.79 1.12 -9.33
CA GLU A 233 1.63 -0.05 -9.02
C GLU A 233 3.03 0.09 -9.60
N ASP A 234 3.14 0.51 -10.85
CA ASP A 234 4.44 0.75 -11.50
C ASP A 234 5.23 1.81 -10.74
N LEU A 235 4.57 2.88 -10.31
CA LEU A 235 5.18 3.94 -9.52
C LEU A 235 5.65 3.45 -8.14
N ALA A 236 4.83 2.65 -7.44
CA ALA A 236 5.22 2.03 -6.17
C ALA A 236 6.44 1.11 -6.35
N ALA A 237 6.49 0.33 -7.43
CA ALA A 237 7.64 -0.52 -7.77
C ALA A 237 8.92 0.30 -8.01
N ARG A 238 8.82 1.47 -8.67
CA ARG A 238 9.96 2.38 -8.88
C ARG A 238 10.42 3.03 -7.58
N GLN A 239 9.49 3.49 -6.74
CA GLN A 239 9.81 4.01 -5.42
C GLN A 239 10.54 2.95 -4.58
N ARG A 240 10.06 1.70 -4.60
CA ARG A 240 10.71 0.56 -3.93
C ARG A 240 12.13 0.34 -4.46
N ARG A 241 12.30 0.33 -5.78
CA ARG A 241 13.62 0.13 -6.41
C ARG A 241 14.60 1.22 -6.02
N LEU A 242 14.22 2.49 -6.10
CA LEU A 242 15.08 3.60 -5.67
C LEU A 242 15.39 3.56 -4.16
N THR A 243 14.38 3.25 -3.34
CA THR A 243 14.56 3.08 -1.89
C THR A 243 15.62 2.03 -1.59
N ARG A 244 15.60 0.91 -2.31
CA ARG A 244 16.61 -0.14 -2.19
C ARG A 244 18.01 0.38 -2.53
N GLU A 245 18.17 1.15 -3.61
CA GLU A 245 19.47 1.72 -3.98
C GLU A 245 20.00 2.70 -2.92
N ILE A 246 19.13 3.52 -2.31
CA ILE A 246 19.51 4.40 -1.20
C ILE A 246 19.94 3.59 0.03
N ILE A 247 19.23 2.50 0.35
CA ILE A 247 19.60 1.58 1.43
C ILE A 247 20.97 0.91 1.14
N LEU A 248 21.21 0.46 -0.08
CA LEU A 248 22.49 -0.14 -0.47
C LEU A 248 23.64 0.87 -0.42
N PHE A 249 23.39 2.12 -0.83
CA PHE A 249 24.36 3.21 -0.72
C PHE A 249 24.80 3.47 0.74
N ALA A 250 23.89 3.34 1.70
CA ALA A 250 24.22 3.46 3.12
C ALA A 250 25.14 2.34 3.62
N GLY A 251 25.07 1.16 2.98
CA GLY A 251 25.82 -0.04 3.33
C GLY A 251 25.26 -0.78 4.55
N ALA A 252 25.06 -0.08 5.67
CA ALA A 252 24.46 -0.62 6.89
C ALA A 252 23.44 0.36 7.49
N GLU A 253 22.46 -0.18 8.21
CA GLU A 253 21.45 0.64 8.89
C GLU A 253 22.12 1.52 9.95
N PRO A 254 21.95 2.86 9.90
CA PRO A 254 22.48 3.74 10.92
C PRO A 254 21.88 3.44 12.30
N LYS A 255 22.69 3.57 13.35
CA LYS A 255 22.21 3.38 14.73
C LYS A 255 21.32 4.54 15.18
N GLY A 256 20.34 4.22 16.01
CA GLY A 256 19.42 5.20 16.60
C GLY A 256 18.10 5.32 15.85
N PRO A 257 17.17 6.16 16.33
CA PRO A 257 15.85 6.34 15.73
C PRO A 257 15.96 6.81 14.26
N PRO A 258 15.17 6.25 13.33
CA PRO A 258 15.18 6.67 11.93
C PRO A 258 15.03 8.17 11.69
N ALA A 259 14.24 8.84 12.53
CA ALA A 259 14.04 10.29 12.48
C ALA A 259 15.34 11.11 12.60
N GLU A 260 16.41 10.57 13.18
CA GLU A 260 17.67 11.29 13.40
C GLU A 260 18.64 11.22 12.21
N TRP A 261 18.47 10.22 11.34
CA TRP A 261 19.44 9.91 10.28
C TRP A 261 18.86 9.86 8.87
N VAL A 262 17.56 9.62 8.69
CA VAL A 262 16.97 9.38 7.36
C VAL A 262 17.17 10.55 6.40
N GLU A 263 16.93 11.79 6.84
CA GLU A 263 17.08 12.97 6.00
C GLU A 263 18.54 13.21 5.60
N LYS A 264 19.49 12.93 6.51
CA LYS A 264 20.93 13.03 6.23
C LYS A 264 21.37 11.97 5.22
N LEU A 265 20.83 10.76 5.34
CA LEU A 265 21.13 9.68 4.40
C LEU A 265 20.65 10.04 2.99
N VAL A 266 19.39 10.48 2.87
CA VAL A 266 18.82 10.85 1.57
C VAL A 266 19.52 12.07 0.98
N ALA A 267 19.84 13.08 1.79
CA ALA A 267 20.61 14.25 1.34
C ALA A 267 22.00 13.85 0.81
N ARG A 268 22.73 12.98 1.53
CA ARG A 268 24.03 12.48 1.09
C ARG A 268 23.92 11.68 -0.22
N TRP A 269 22.90 10.85 -0.36
CA TRP A 269 22.64 10.13 -1.60
C TRP A 269 22.34 11.09 -2.75
N ALA A 270 21.55 12.13 -2.50
CA ALA A 270 21.20 13.16 -3.48
C ALA A 270 22.42 13.97 -3.94
N GLU A 271 23.32 14.32 -3.02
CA GLU A 271 24.57 15.03 -3.33
C GLU A 271 25.47 14.21 -4.28
N VAL A 272 25.62 12.91 -4.02
CA VAL A 272 26.41 12.01 -4.89
C VAL A 272 25.77 11.89 -6.29
N ASN A 273 24.43 11.93 -6.35
CA ASN A 273 23.65 11.75 -7.57
C ASN A 273 23.12 13.06 -8.16
N ASP A 274 23.69 14.22 -7.78
CA ASP A 274 23.15 15.55 -8.05
C ASP A 274 22.86 15.80 -9.54
N THR A 275 23.76 15.36 -10.42
CA THR A 275 23.57 15.53 -11.88
C THR A 275 22.39 14.71 -12.41
N ALA A 276 22.20 13.48 -11.92
CA ALA A 276 21.07 12.65 -12.33
C ALA A 276 19.76 13.19 -11.73
N LEU A 277 19.79 13.61 -10.47
CA LEU A 277 18.63 14.16 -9.78
C LEU A 277 18.15 15.47 -10.40
N LYS A 278 19.04 16.41 -10.73
CA LYS A 278 18.68 17.67 -11.42
C LYS A 278 18.01 17.44 -12.78
N ARG A 279 18.47 16.43 -13.52
CA ARG A 279 17.84 16.04 -14.80
C ARG A 279 16.43 15.50 -14.59
N PHE A 280 16.23 14.68 -13.56
CA PHE A 280 14.90 14.22 -13.16
C PHE A 280 14.01 15.38 -12.75
N GLU A 281 14.47 16.26 -11.85
CA GLU A 281 13.72 17.41 -11.32
C GLU A 281 13.29 18.38 -12.43
N THR A 282 14.15 18.64 -13.42
CA THR A 282 13.82 19.49 -14.57
C THR A 282 12.60 18.94 -15.31
N VAL A 283 12.61 17.66 -15.65
CA VAL A 283 11.50 17.03 -16.39
C VAL A 283 10.26 16.90 -15.50
N ALA A 284 10.44 16.52 -14.23
CA ALA A 284 9.34 16.43 -13.28
C ALA A 284 8.64 17.80 -13.08
N GLY A 285 9.40 18.90 -13.09
CA GLY A 285 8.87 20.26 -13.05
C GLY A 285 8.09 20.65 -14.31
N GLU A 286 8.59 20.28 -15.50
CA GLU A 286 7.93 20.54 -16.78
C GLU A 286 6.60 19.79 -16.96
N LEU A 287 6.47 18.60 -16.36
CA LEU A 287 5.26 17.80 -16.46
C LEU A 287 4.02 18.47 -15.84
N ASP A 288 4.21 19.55 -15.07
CA ASP A 288 3.17 20.22 -14.28
C ASP A 288 2.27 19.19 -13.60
N LEU A 289 2.86 18.50 -12.62
CA LEU A 289 2.15 17.51 -11.80
C LEU A 289 1.08 18.17 -10.91
N ALA A 290 0.96 19.49 -10.91
CA ALA A 290 -0.10 20.23 -10.23
C ALA A 290 -1.36 20.39 -11.10
N GLY A 291 -1.22 20.33 -12.44
CA GLY A 291 -2.32 20.34 -13.42
C GLY A 291 -2.93 18.96 -13.66
N ALA A 292 -3.79 18.86 -14.70
CA ALA A 292 -4.48 17.61 -15.03
C ALA A 292 -3.48 16.50 -15.38
N ILE A 293 -3.70 15.31 -14.81
CA ILE A 293 -2.80 14.18 -15.03
C ILE A 293 -3.30 13.35 -16.21
N SER A 294 -2.37 12.99 -17.09
CA SER A 294 -2.63 12.07 -18.20
C SER A 294 -1.74 10.83 -18.11
N VAL A 295 -2.18 9.75 -18.76
CA VAL A 295 -1.39 8.53 -19.00
C VAL A 295 0.02 8.87 -19.50
N GLY A 296 0.13 9.80 -20.45
CA GLY A 296 1.42 10.23 -21.01
C GLY A 296 2.34 10.88 -19.98
N LYS A 297 1.80 11.74 -19.10
CA LYS A 297 2.58 12.36 -18.01
C LYS A 297 3.08 11.30 -17.03
N TYR A 298 2.23 10.34 -16.64
CA TYR A 298 2.61 9.22 -15.78
C TYR A 298 3.72 8.37 -16.37
N THR A 299 3.58 7.94 -17.63
CA THR A 299 4.57 7.10 -18.29
C THR A 299 5.93 7.80 -18.40
N LEU A 300 5.94 9.10 -18.75
CA LEU A 300 7.18 9.87 -18.82
C LEU A 300 7.82 10.03 -17.44
N PHE A 301 7.02 10.29 -16.41
CA PHE A 301 7.52 10.38 -15.03
C PHE A 301 8.15 9.07 -14.56
N ILE A 302 7.46 7.94 -14.74
CA ILE A 302 7.97 6.59 -14.38
C ILE A 302 9.29 6.31 -15.10
N ARG A 303 9.36 6.58 -16.41
CA ARG A 303 10.59 6.42 -17.20
C ARG A 303 11.75 7.25 -16.65
N LYS A 304 11.49 8.49 -16.21
CA LYS A 304 12.53 9.35 -15.65
C LYS A 304 13.03 8.85 -14.30
N ILE A 305 12.19 8.19 -13.50
CA ILE A 305 12.66 7.49 -12.30
C ILE A 305 13.56 6.31 -12.68
N ASP A 306 13.22 5.54 -13.71
CA ASP A 306 14.06 4.43 -14.18
C ASP A 306 15.44 4.92 -14.64
N GLU A 307 15.51 6.01 -15.42
CA GLU A 307 16.76 6.65 -15.85
C GLU A 307 17.60 7.19 -14.67
N LEU A 308 16.93 7.73 -13.64
CA LEU A 308 17.59 8.16 -12.39
C LEU A 308 18.21 6.97 -11.65
N ILE A 309 17.46 5.87 -11.50
CA ILE A 309 17.95 4.67 -10.82
C ILE A 309 19.14 4.07 -11.56
N GLU A 310 19.06 3.93 -12.89
CA GLU A 310 20.17 3.41 -13.71
C GLU A 310 21.44 4.26 -13.59
N SER A 311 21.28 5.59 -13.57
CA SER A 311 22.39 6.52 -13.39
C SER A 311 23.01 6.41 -11.98
N ALA A 312 22.20 6.13 -10.96
CA ALA A 312 22.65 6.03 -9.58
C ALA A 312 23.29 4.68 -9.20
N SER A 313 22.99 3.62 -9.95
CA SER A 313 23.60 2.30 -9.79
C SER A 313 24.91 2.12 -10.57
N SER A 314 25.31 3.11 -11.38
CA SER A 314 26.53 3.12 -12.22
C SER A 314 27.71 3.75 -11.49
#